data_AF-A0A971HPG0-F1
#
_entry.id   AF-A0A971HPG0-F1
#
_cell.length_a   1.000
_cell.length_b   1.000
_cell.length_c   1.000
_cell.angle_alpha   90.00
_cell.angle_beta   90.00
_cell.angle_gamma   90.00
#
_symmetry.space_group_name_H-M   'P 1'
#
loop_
_entity.id
_entity.type
_entity.pdbx_description
1 polymer ?
#
loop_
_entity_poly.entity_id
_entity_poly.type
_entity_poly.pdbx_seq_one_letter_code
_entity_poly.pdbx_strand_id
1 'polypeptide(L)'
;MNLSITRLKELITSQLLMLIVVLVSLGVIGCNNTNVMPREGSLQGKVLTISGIPLEGATVRWSADSSIFAYTDENGEYFINNISFGTQSFVVEREGYKNRSFSVSIYSGMTSSSDDVFIESKSFDYSDIVVDSVSSSHAVISWKTTDYTYGMIEYGETQSFGSAVKESDQLYSTTHSVKLPNLSPEKLYYFRIVSSRQNQPAETSVTKTFSTISVLEDNSPPTTPNGVDTALNGEPGKAVVFWSPIFDSDLKGYKIYRSEYKNGSYQSLENRIIPKGQERYTDSTVIPGKKYYYRVTSIDQAGNESGFNSNSEGIVIPGRVISDIRWTVANSPYILKGDITVTEFGILRIDDGVKVLIDTTDAVNTGINPDKIEITVSGSIITSSGPAKVIFASNTPNPNKSSWQGIII
;
A
#
# COMPACT_ATOMS: atom_id res chain seq x y z
N MET A 1 -37.08 -65.46 64.28
CA MET A 1 -38.05 -65.54 65.38
C MET A 1 -38.00 -64.23 66.13
N ASN A 2 -39.00 -63.37 65.88
CA ASN A 2 -39.53 -62.26 66.69
C ASN A 2 -38.54 -61.43 67.54
N LEU A 3 -38.25 -60.19 67.12
CA LEU A 3 -38.95 -58.95 67.55
C LEU A 3 -38.61 -58.63 69.02
N SER A 4 -38.06 -57.48 69.41
CA SER A 4 -38.33 -56.10 68.97
C SER A 4 -37.27 -55.25 69.70
N ILE A 5 -36.36 -54.52 69.03
CA ILE A 5 -36.54 -53.14 68.57
C ILE A 5 -37.45 -52.32 69.51
N THR A 6 -37.07 -51.07 69.76
CA THR A 6 -37.90 -49.99 70.34
C THR A 6 -37.85 -49.83 71.87
N ARG A 7 -36.68 -49.40 72.36
CA ARG A 7 -36.63 -48.03 72.90
C ARG A 7 -35.62 -47.21 72.09
N LEU A 8 -36.00 -47.04 70.83
CA LEU A 8 -35.46 -46.05 69.92
C LEU A 8 -36.29 -44.78 70.17
N LYS A 9 -35.59 -43.65 70.30
CA LYS A 9 -36.10 -42.26 70.36
C LYS A 9 -36.51 -41.76 71.74
N GLU A 10 -35.50 -41.22 72.43
CA GLU A 10 -35.44 -39.89 73.09
C GLU A 10 -34.20 -39.92 73.99
N LEU A 11 -33.19 -39.05 73.97
CA LEU A 11 -32.86 -37.87 73.20
C LEU A 11 -31.37 -37.63 73.56
N ILE A 12 -30.48 -37.55 72.56
CA ILE A 12 -29.12 -36.94 72.57
C ILE A 12 -28.27 -37.09 73.86
N THR A 13 -27.30 -38.02 73.84
CA THR A 13 -26.11 -38.04 74.72
C THR A 13 -24.92 -38.44 73.84
N SER A 14 -24.19 -37.50 73.21
CA SER A 14 -23.03 -36.77 73.74
C SER A 14 -22.01 -37.65 74.47
N GLN A 15 -20.78 -37.64 73.94
CA GLN A 15 -19.51 -38.13 74.51
C GLN A 15 -18.94 -39.47 74.00
N LEU A 16 -18.07 -39.35 72.99
CA LEU A 16 -16.78 -40.04 72.87
C LEU A 16 -15.91 -39.05 72.07
N LEU A 17 -14.79 -38.49 72.53
CA LEU A 17 -13.63 -39.17 73.11
C LEU A 17 -12.74 -38.13 73.84
N MET A 18 -12.60 -38.29 75.16
CA MET A 18 -11.63 -37.67 76.08
C MET A 18 -11.88 -38.42 77.41
N LEU A 19 -10.94 -38.86 78.25
CA LEU A 19 -9.54 -38.54 78.51
C LEU A 19 -9.18 -39.33 79.81
N ILE A 20 -7.88 -39.61 80.08
CA ILE A 20 -7.27 -39.63 81.45
C ILE A 20 -7.65 -40.81 82.39
N VAL A 21 -6.84 -41.36 83.31
CA VAL A 21 -5.41 -41.33 83.75
C VAL A 21 -5.33 -42.37 84.90
N VAL A 22 -4.24 -42.96 85.40
CA VAL A 22 -2.98 -42.46 85.99
C VAL A 22 -2.02 -43.66 86.06
N LEU A 23 -0.72 -43.43 85.84
CA LEU A 23 0.31 -43.88 86.80
C LEU A 23 1.62 -43.13 86.54
N VAL A 24 1.98 -42.31 87.53
CA VAL A 24 3.21 -41.51 87.61
C VAL A 24 4.14 -42.21 88.58
N SER A 25 5.41 -42.41 88.19
CA SER A 25 6.54 -42.28 89.11
C SER A 25 7.87 -42.12 88.36
N LEU A 26 8.35 -40.88 88.40
CA LEU A 26 9.74 -40.39 88.43
C LEU A 26 10.88 -41.31 87.92
N GLY A 27 11.43 -40.89 86.79
CA GLY A 27 12.81 -41.11 86.36
C GLY A 27 13.25 -39.92 85.52
N VAL A 28 13.65 -38.83 86.19
CA VAL A 28 14.25 -37.65 85.54
C VAL A 28 15.75 -37.90 85.45
N ILE A 29 16.31 -37.85 84.23
CA ILE A 29 17.62 -37.27 83.85
C ILE A 29 17.84 -37.69 82.38
N GLY A 30 17.98 -36.69 81.50
CA GLY A 30 18.25 -36.91 80.08
C GLY A 30 17.28 -36.24 79.11
N CYS A 31 16.56 -35.18 79.50
CA CYS A 31 16.18 -34.17 78.50
C CYS A 31 17.49 -33.58 77.98
N ASN A 32 17.94 -33.98 76.79
CA ASN A 32 18.76 -33.11 75.98
C ASN A 32 17.89 -31.89 75.63
N ASN A 33 17.87 -30.92 76.54
CA ASN A 33 17.58 -29.54 76.21
C ASN A 33 18.70 -29.08 75.26
N THR A 34 18.62 -29.48 74.00
CA THR A 34 19.05 -28.55 72.96
C THR A 34 18.04 -27.42 73.06
N ASN A 35 18.33 -26.43 73.90
CA ASN A 35 17.85 -25.08 73.67
C ASN A 35 18.43 -24.68 72.31
N VAL A 36 17.76 -25.11 71.24
CA VAL A 36 17.92 -24.50 69.93
C VAL A 36 17.29 -23.14 70.13
N MET A 37 18.07 -22.18 70.61
CA MET A 37 17.68 -20.79 70.56
C MET A 37 17.37 -20.53 69.09
N PRO A 38 16.11 -20.21 68.72
CA PRO A 38 15.80 -19.95 67.34
C PRO A 38 16.70 -18.81 66.89
N ARG A 39 17.59 -19.12 65.95
CA ARG A 39 18.39 -18.12 65.26
C ARG A 39 17.55 -17.57 64.13
N GLU A 40 17.59 -16.26 63.96
CA GLU A 40 17.04 -15.62 62.79
C GLU A 40 17.60 -16.27 61.52
N GLY A 41 16.74 -16.43 60.52
CA GLY A 41 17.10 -16.93 59.21
C GLY A 41 17.44 -15.80 58.25
N SER A 42 17.66 -16.17 57.00
CA SER A 42 17.87 -15.24 55.89
C SER A 42 17.01 -15.63 54.69
N LEU A 43 16.80 -14.69 53.79
CA LEU A 43 16.06 -14.84 52.55
C LEU A 43 16.91 -14.37 51.37
N GLN A 44 16.91 -15.14 50.29
CA GLN A 44 17.44 -14.72 49.00
C GLN A 44 16.40 -14.92 47.89
N GLY A 45 16.53 -14.21 46.78
CA GLY A 45 15.67 -14.39 45.61
C GLY A 45 15.93 -13.38 44.52
N LYS A 46 15.03 -13.34 43.53
CA LYS A 46 15.07 -12.40 42.40
C LYS A 46 13.79 -11.58 42.27
N VAL A 47 13.93 -10.33 41.84
CA VAL A 47 12.83 -9.49 41.38
C VAL A 47 13.00 -9.22 39.89
N LEU A 48 11.95 -9.48 39.12
CA LEU A 48 11.88 -9.31 37.68
C LEU A 48 10.73 -8.37 37.31
N THR A 49 10.83 -7.67 36.18
CA THR A 49 9.66 -7.08 35.53
C THR A 49 8.73 -8.18 35.03
N ILE A 50 7.45 -7.89 34.75
CA ILE A 50 6.53 -8.91 34.19
C ILE A 50 7.02 -9.51 32.87
N SER A 51 7.91 -8.82 32.16
CA SER A 51 8.55 -9.27 30.91
C SER A 51 9.83 -10.09 31.15
N GLY A 52 10.14 -10.44 32.41
CA GLY A 52 11.24 -11.31 32.80
C GLY A 52 12.61 -10.64 32.87
N ILE A 53 12.67 -9.30 32.81
CA ILE A 53 13.92 -8.54 32.88
C ILE A 53 14.30 -8.34 34.36
N PRO A 54 15.56 -8.61 34.78
CA PRO A 54 16.02 -8.29 36.12
C PRO A 54 15.80 -6.84 36.52
N LEU A 55 15.25 -6.63 37.73
CA LEU A 55 14.94 -5.29 38.21
C LEU A 55 15.94 -4.86 39.29
N GLU A 56 16.93 -4.07 38.91
CA GLU A 56 17.92 -3.47 39.82
C GLU A 56 17.32 -2.35 40.68
N GLY A 57 17.75 -2.29 41.95
CA GLY A 57 17.41 -1.23 42.89
C GLY A 57 15.95 -1.25 43.38
N ALA A 58 15.24 -2.37 43.23
CA ALA A 58 13.99 -2.61 43.92
C ALA A 58 14.28 -2.89 45.40
N THR A 59 13.44 -2.36 46.28
CA THR A 59 13.54 -2.61 47.72
C THR A 59 12.68 -3.82 48.07
N VAL A 60 13.27 -4.85 48.65
CA VAL A 60 12.54 -5.98 49.25
C VAL A 60 12.55 -5.79 50.75
N ARG A 61 11.37 -5.53 51.33
CA ARG A 61 11.20 -5.16 52.73
C ARG A 61 10.42 -6.21 53.48
N TRP A 62 10.92 -6.61 54.66
CA TRP A 62 10.16 -7.49 55.54
C TRP A 62 8.98 -6.73 56.15
N SER A 63 7.78 -7.32 56.10
CA SER A 63 6.56 -6.62 56.51
C SER A 63 6.40 -6.47 58.02
N ALA A 64 7.05 -7.31 58.84
CA ALA A 64 6.95 -7.24 60.29
C ALA A 64 7.90 -6.22 60.93
N ASP A 65 9.01 -5.91 60.25
CA ASP A 65 9.96 -4.88 60.63
C ASP A 65 10.50 -4.17 59.38
N SER A 66 10.04 -2.94 59.17
CA SER A 66 10.38 -2.15 57.98
C SER A 66 11.83 -1.69 57.95
N SER A 67 12.58 -1.80 59.07
CA SER A 67 14.02 -1.50 59.13
C SER A 67 14.87 -2.58 58.49
N ILE A 68 14.33 -3.79 58.29
CA ILE A 68 15.00 -4.92 57.65
C ILE A 68 14.56 -5.01 56.19
N PHE A 69 15.50 -4.68 55.29
CA PHE A 69 15.28 -4.68 53.85
C PHE A 69 16.59 -4.92 53.09
N ALA A 70 16.47 -5.23 51.81
CA ALA A 70 17.59 -5.25 50.86
C ALA A 70 17.20 -4.56 49.56
N TYR A 71 18.21 -4.08 48.84
CA TYR A 71 18.07 -3.67 47.45
C TYR A 71 18.44 -4.83 46.54
N THR A 72 17.78 -4.93 45.39
CA THR A 72 18.17 -5.85 44.34
C THR A 72 19.38 -5.31 43.57
N ASP A 73 20.27 -6.20 43.15
CA ASP A 73 21.45 -5.88 42.32
C ASP A 73 21.14 -5.84 40.81
N GLU A 74 22.18 -5.69 39.97
CA GLU A 74 22.08 -5.65 38.49
C GLU A 74 21.43 -6.92 37.89
N ASN A 75 21.48 -8.05 38.60
CA ASN A 75 20.87 -9.32 38.21
C ASN A 75 19.49 -9.52 38.86
N GLY A 76 18.95 -8.48 39.52
CA GLY A 76 17.68 -8.50 40.23
C GLY A 76 17.73 -9.31 41.53
N GLU A 77 18.92 -9.74 41.97
CA GLU A 77 19.10 -10.60 43.16
C GLU A 77 19.09 -9.78 44.43
N TYR A 78 18.47 -10.31 45.49
CA TYR A 78 18.46 -9.70 46.81
C TYR A 78 18.81 -10.72 47.89
N PHE A 79 19.37 -10.24 49.00
CA PHE A 79 19.65 -11.05 50.19
C PHE A 79 19.31 -10.25 51.46
N ILE A 80 18.48 -10.80 52.32
CA ILE A 80 18.05 -10.19 53.60
C ILE A 80 18.42 -11.16 54.73
N ASN A 81 19.07 -10.65 55.77
CA ASN A 81 19.38 -11.39 56.99
C ASN A 81 18.45 -11.00 58.16
N ASN A 82 18.61 -11.69 59.29
CA ASN A 82 17.96 -11.33 60.56
C ASN A 82 16.43 -11.38 60.50
N ILE A 83 15.88 -12.35 59.75
CA ILE A 83 14.43 -12.54 59.62
C ILE A 83 13.96 -13.61 60.61
N SER A 84 12.86 -13.36 61.32
CA SER A 84 12.27 -14.38 62.20
C SER A 84 11.79 -15.63 61.43
N PHE A 85 11.87 -16.79 62.05
CA PHE A 85 11.51 -18.07 61.44
C PHE A 85 9.99 -18.24 61.28
N GLY A 86 9.56 -19.15 60.42
CA GLY A 86 8.16 -19.35 60.05
C GLY A 86 7.79 -18.66 58.73
N THR A 87 6.50 -18.63 58.39
CA THR A 87 6.03 -17.96 57.18
C THR A 87 6.05 -16.45 57.37
N GLN A 88 6.90 -15.77 56.59
CA GLN A 88 7.09 -14.33 56.63
C GLN A 88 6.57 -13.67 55.36
N SER A 89 6.10 -12.43 55.49
CA SER A 89 5.60 -11.63 54.36
C SER A 89 6.55 -10.49 54.03
N PHE A 90 6.69 -10.23 52.73
CA PHE A 90 7.59 -9.22 52.18
C PHE A 90 6.83 -8.34 51.19
N VAL A 91 7.29 -7.11 51.05
CA VAL A 91 6.81 -6.15 50.04
C VAL A 91 7.98 -5.72 49.18
N VAL A 92 7.80 -5.79 47.87
CA VAL A 92 8.70 -5.25 46.87
C VAL A 92 8.20 -3.88 46.43
N GLU A 93 9.09 -2.89 46.49
CA GLU A 93 8.81 -1.51 46.13
C GLU A 93 9.88 -0.99 45.16
N ARG A 94 9.44 -0.33 44.08
CA ARG A 94 10.33 0.39 43.16
C ARG A 94 9.55 1.58 42.60
N GLU A 95 10.19 2.74 42.53
CA GLU A 95 9.59 3.89 41.87
C GLU A 95 9.21 3.53 40.43
N GLY A 96 8.01 3.92 40.00
CA GLY A 96 7.46 3.51 38.70
C GLY A 96 6.77 2.13 38.67
N TYR A 97 6.77 1.36 39.77
CA TYR A 97 6.14 0.03 39.84
C TYR A 97 5.06 -0.09 40.91
N LYS A 98 4.07 -0.95 40.69
CA LYS A 98 3.03 -1.27 41.68
C LYS A 98 3.65 -2.17 42.75
N ASN A 99 3.48 -1.82 44.03
CA ASN A 99 4.00 -2.62 45.12
C ASN A 99 3.48 -4.07 45.03
N ARG A 100 4.36 -5.04 45.27
CA ARG A 100 4.03 -6.47 45.21
C ARG A 100 4.35 -7.14 46.54
N SER A 101 3.39 -7.87 47.10
CA SER A 101 3.62 -8.67 48.31
C SER A 101 3.77 -10.15 47.99
N PHE A 102 4.59 -10.86 48.76
CA PHE A 102 4.75 -12.31 48.71
C PHE A 102 5.10 -12.86 50.10
N SER A 103 5.02 -14.19 50.27
CA SER A 103 5.35 -14.85 51.53
C SER A 103 6.31 -16.02 51.32
N VAL A 104 7.25 -16.22 52.24
CA VAL A 104 8.25 -17.29 52.21
C VAL A 104 8.39 -17.93 53.58
N SER A 105 8.60 -19.25 53.62
CA SER A 105 8.93 -19.96 54.85
C SER A 105 10.41 -19.78 55.19
N ILE A 106 10.71 -19.14 56.32
CA ILE A 106 12.07 -18.92 56.83
C ILE A 106 12.40 -19.99 57.86
N TYR A 107 13.48 -20.73 57.63
CA TYR A 107 13.96 -21.77 58.56
C TYR A 107 15.07 -21.21 59.45
N SER A 108 15.05 -21.60 60.73
CA SER A 108 15.98 -21.05 61.73
C SER A 108 17.44 -21.29 61.35
N GLY A 109 18.24 -20.22 61.31
CA GLY A 109 19.66 -20.26 60.98
C GLY A 109 20.01 -20.67 59.54
N MET A 110 19.03 -20.80 58.65
CA MET A 110 19.23 -21.14 57.23
C MET A 110 18.93 -19.97 56.30
N THR A 111 19.39 -20.06 55.05
CA THR A 111 18.97 -19.18 53.95
C THR A 111 17.86 -19.85 53.16
N SER A 112 16.66 -19.29 53.24
CA SER A 112 15.53 -19.69 52.38
C SER A 112 15.62 -18.97 51.03
N SER A 113 15.14 -19.60 49.96
CA SER A 113 15.02 -18.97 48.64
C SER A 113 13.54 -18.70 48.32
N SER A 114 13.23 -17.52 47.77
CA SER A 114 11.92 -17.25 47.18
C SER A 114 11.83 -17.78 45.75
N ASP A 115 10.60 -17.95 45.26
CA ASP A 115 10.35 -17.95 43.81
C ASP A 115 10.67 -16.55 43.23
N ASP A 116 10.82 -16.48 41.91
CA ASP A 116 11.01 -15.21 41.21
C ASP A 116 9.79 -14.30 41.40
N VAL A 117 10.03 -13.07 41.85
CA VAL A 117 8.98 -12.09 42.13
C VAL A 117 8.82 -11.15 40.92
N PHE A 118 7.71 -11.28 40.21
CA PHE A 118 7.37 -10.41 39.08
C PHE A 118 6.58 -9.18 39.55
N ILE A 119 7.05 -7.99 39.18
CA ILE A 119 6.41 -6.71 39.54
C ILE A 119 5.91 -5.96 38.30
N GLU A 120 4.66 -5.49 38.34
CA GLU A 120 4.02 -4.74 37.26
C GLU A 120 4.39 -3.26 37.36
N SER A 121 4.79 -2.64 36.25
CA SER A 121 5.01 -1.20 36.19
C SER A 121 3.68 -0.43 36.36
N LYS A 122 3.73 0.79 36.87
CA LYS A 122 2.55 1.68 36.95
C LYS A 122 2.13 2.22 35.58
N SER A 123 3.06 2.23 34.64
CA SER A 123 2.95 2.70 33.26
C SER A 123 3.83 1.83 32.38
N PHE A 124 3.51 1.68 31.11
CA PHE A 124 4.34 0.96 30.15
C PHE A 124 4.96 1.93 29.15
N ASP A 125 6.18 1.62 28.74
CA ASP A 125 6.90 2.42 27.75
C ASP A 125 6.53 2.05 26.32
N TYR A 126 6.50 3.08 25.46
CA TYR A 126 6.45 2.93 24.02
C TYR A 126 7.87 2.94 23.46
N SER A 127 8.18 1.96 22.62
CA SER A 127 9.45 1.86 21.89
C SER A 127 9.20 1.53 20.44
N ASP A 128 10.24 1.64 19.60
CA ASP A 128 10.19 1.29 18.17
C ASP A 128 8.99 1.90 17.41
N ILE A 129 8.61 3.14 17.74
CA ILE A 129 7.51 3.82 17.03
C ILE A 129 8.00 4.26 15.65
N VAL A 130 7.55 3.56 14.62
CA VAL A 130 7.95 3.72 13.22
C VAL A 130 6.73 3.95 12.34
N VAL A 131 6.89 4.81 11.32
CA VAL A 131 5.93 4.94 10.23
C VAL A 131 6.43 4.04 9.10
N ASP A 132 5.93 2.80 9.05
CA ASP A 132 6.44 1.73 8.19
C ASP A 132 6.26 2.04 6.70
N SER A 133 5.12 2.63 6.34
CA SER A 133 4.82 3.07 4.98
C SER A 133 3.87 4.26 4.97
N VAL A 134 3.99 5.09 3.95
CA VAL A 134 3.15 6.27 3.73
C VAL A 134 2.77 6.35 2.26
N SER A 135 1.48 6.55 1.99
CA SER A 135 0.93 6.86 0.67
C SER A 135 0.26 8.24 0.65
N SER A 136 -0.38 8.57 -0.46
CA SER A 136 -1.16 9.80 -0.62
C SER A 136 -2.46 9.80 0.18
N SER A 137 -2.92 8.62 0.63
CA SER A 137 -4.23 8.43 1.27
C SER A 137 -4.22 7.54 2.50
N HIS A 138 -3.11 6.89 2.83
CA HIS A 138 -2.98 6.05 4.02
C HIS A 138 -1.55 6.02 4.57
N ALA A 139 -1.39 5.57 5.81
CA ALA A 139 -0.09 5.29 6.41
C ALA A 139 -0.18 4.04 7.30
N VAL A 140 0.94 3.32 7.47
CA VAL A 140 1.04 2.21 8.43
C VAL A 140 2.03 2.61 9.50
N ILE A 141 1.63 2.44 10.76
CA ILE A 141 2.44 2.80 11.93
C ILE A 141 2.56 1.57 12.80
N SER A 142 3.79 1.23 13.17
CA SER A 142 4.10 0.16 14.13
C SER A 142 4.78 0.71 15.37
N TRP A 143 4.60 -0.01 16.48
CA TRP A 143 5.26 0.28 17.74
C TRP A 143 5.35 -0.98 18.60
N LYS A 144 6.16 -0.89 19.65
CA LYS A 144 6.22 -1.88 20.73
C LYS A 144 5.88 -1.27 22.07
N THR A 145 5.34 -2.09 22.93
CA THR A 145 5.12 -1.80 24.35
C THR A 145 5.94 -2.78 25.18
N THR A 146 6.38 -2.33 26.35
CA THR A 146 7.09 -3.21 27.31
C THR A 146 6.18 -4.31 27.87
N ASP A 147 4.87 -4.08 27.84
CA ASP A 147 3.82 -5.00 28.32
C ASP A 147 2.81 -5.33 27.22
N TYR A 148 2.02 -6.39 27.41
CA TYR A 148 0.93 -6.71 26.50
C TYR A 148 -0.19 -5.66 26.62
N THR A 149 -0.61 -5.08 25.50
CA THR A 149 -1.65 -4.05 25.45
C THR A 149 -2.58 -4.24 24.26
N TYR A 150 -3.71 -3.54 24.25
CA TYR A 150 -4.51 -3.28 23.05
C TYR A 150 -4.07 -1.97 22.43
N GLY A 151 -4.00 -1.91 21.09
CA GLY A 151 -3.52 -0.73 20.35
C GLY A 151 -4.61 0.10 19.67
N MET A 152 -4.44 1.42 19.68
CA MET A 152 -5.19 2.38 18.87
C MET A 152 -4.29 3.56 18.50
N ILE A 153 -4.58 4.23 17.38
CA ILE A 153 -3.93 5.49 17.00
C ILE A 153 -4.99 6.58 16.86
N GLU A 154 -4.71 7.74 17.46
CA GLU A 154 -5.43 8.99 17.17
C GLU A 154 -4.56 9.84 16.23
N TYR A 155 -5.15 10.42 15.19
CA TYR A 155 -4.43 11.18 14.16
C TYR A 155 -5.25 12.32 13.55
N GLY A 156 -4.57 13.31 12.95
CA GLY A 156 -5.19 14.39 12.18
C GLY A 156 -4.23 15.48 11.70
N GLU A 157 -4.74 16.44 10.92
CA GLU A 157 -3.94 17.56 10.37
C GLU A 157 -3.57 18.61 11.44
N THR A 158 -4.09 18.47 12.66
CA THR A 158 -3.75 19.30 13.83
C THR A 158 -3.52 18.41 15.06
N GLN A 159 -2.94 18.96 16.12
CA GLN A 159 -2.72 18.23 17.38
C GLN A 159 -4.00 17.85 18.13
N SER A 160 -5.17 18.33 17.67
CA SER A 160 -6.47 17.85 18.17
C SER A 160 -6.84 16.48 17.61
N PHE A 161 -6.08 15.97 16.62
CA PHE A 161 -6.28 14.70 15.92
C PHE A 161 -7.64 14.61 15.20
N GLY A 162 -8.73 14.43 15.94
CA GLY A 162 -10.09 14.40 15.39
C GLY A 162 -10.45 13.10 14.66
N SER A 163 -9.49 12.18 14.43
CA SER A 163 -9.72 10.82 13.94
C SER A 163 -9.03 9.79 14.81
N ALA A 164 -9.58 8.57 14.85
CA ALA A 164 -9.00 7.45 15.60
C ALA A 164 -9.24 6.10 14.90
N VAL A 165 -8.26 5.20 14.95
CA VAL A 165 -8.31 3.85 14.38
C VAL A 165 -7.79 2.86 15.40
N LYS A 166 -8.63 1.87 15.77
CA LYS A 166 -8.25 0.76 16.64
C LYS A 166 -7.55 -0.32 15.82
N GLU A 167 -6.59 -1.01 16.42
CA GLU A 167 -5.97 -2.19 15.83
C GLU A 167 -7.00 -3.30 15.63
N SER A 168 -6.89 -4.02 14.50
CA SER A 168 -7.82 -5.08 14.13
C SER A 168 -7.82 -6.23 15.14
N ASP A 169 -8.94 -6.94 15.22
CA ASP A 169 -9.12 -8.17 15.99
C ASP A 169 -8.90 -8.06 17.51
N GLN A 170 -8.84 -6.83 18.05
CA GLN A 170 -8.49 -6.61 19.47
C GLN A 170 -7.20 -7.35 19.84
N LEU A 171 -6.17 -7.21 19.01
CA LEU A 171 -4.89 -7.86 19.26
C LEU A 171 -4.32 -7.41 20.62
N TYR A 172 -4.07 -8.38 21.50
CA TYR A 172 -3.41 -8.16 22.79
C TYR A 172 -1.97 -8.65 22.70
N SER A 173 -1.04 -7.72 22.52
CA SER A 173 0.34 -8.00 22.10
C SER A 173 1.32 -6.98 22.69
N THR A 174 2.61 -7.26 22.61
CA THR A 174 3.69 -6.28 22.89
C THR A 174 4.19 -5.60 21.61
N THR A 175 3.70 -6.03 20.45
CA THR A 175 4.04 -5.50 19.12
C THR A 175 2.77 -5.21 18.35
N HIS A 176 2.70 -4.02 17.77
CA HIS A 176 1.48 -3.49 17.16
C HIS A 176 1.74 -2.90 15.78
N SER A 177 0.70 -2.91 14.93
CA SER A 177 0.72 -2.26 13.62
C SER A 177 -0.69 -1.83 13.20
N VAL A 178 -0.86 -0.56 12.85
CA VAL A 178 -2.16 0.02 12.48
C VAL A 178 -2.05 0.77 11.15
N LYS A 179 -3.00 0.50 10.24
CA LYS A 179 -3.17 1.24 8.98
C LYS A 179 -4.19 2.37 9.14
N LEU A 180 -3.74 3.61 8.97
CA LEU A 180 -4.57 4.82 8.96
C LEU A 180 -5.15 5.06 7.56
N PRO A 181 -6.48 5.13 7.37
CA PRO A 181 -7.11 5.40 6.09
C PRO A 181 -7.50 6.88 5.91
N ASN A 182 -7.98 7.22 4.71
CA ASN A 182 -8.65 8.49 4.37
C ASN A 182 -7.82 9.76 4.66
N LEU A 183 -6.52 9.69 4.36
CA LEU A 183 -5.64 10.84 4.46
C LEU A 183 -5.72 11.71 3.20
N SER A 184 -5.45 13.00 3.37
CA SER A 184 -5.29 13.98 2.29
C SER A 184 -3.84 13.98 1.81
N PRO A 185 -3.56 14.04 0.49
CA PRO A 185 -2.21 14.04 -0.06
C PRO A 185 -1.43 15.31 0.28
N GLU A 186 -0.10 15.20 0.33
CA GLU A 186 0.82 16.32 0.63
C GLU A 186 0.50 17.10 1.93
N LYS A 187 -0.14 16.45 2.91
CA LYS A 187 -0.44 17.02 4.23
C LYS A 187 0.47 16.47 5.31
N LEU A 188 0.78 17.35 6.26
CA LEU A 188 1.37 16.97 7.54
C LEU A 188 0.27 16.47 8.47
N TYR A 189 0.44 15.27 9.00
CA TYR A 189 -0.41 14.68 10.03
C TYR A 189 0.33 14.57 11.36
N TYR A 190 -0.41 14.80 12.44
CA TYR A 190 -0.03 14.54 13.82
C TYR A 190 -0.71 13.25 14.25
N PHE A 191 -0.02 12.42 15.02
CA PHE A 191 -0.60 11.22 15.61
C PHE A 191 -0.05 10.95 17.00
N ARG A 192 -0.81 10.20 17.79
CA ARG A 192 -0.33 9.56 19.03
C ARG A 192 -0.90 8.15 19.14
N ILE A 193 -0.15 7.30 19.79
CA ILE A 193 -0.60 5.95 20.13
C ILE A 193 -1.38 6.02 21.44
N VAL A 194 -2.46 5.26 21.50
CA VAL A 194 -3.28 5.05 22.69
C VAL A 194 -3.30 3.54 22.94
N SER A 195 -2.77 3.11 24.08
CA SER A 195 -2.70 1.69 24.42
C SER A 195 -3.26 1.42 25.81
N SER A 196 -3.86 0.25 26.01
CA SER A 196 -4.40 -0.13 27.30
C SER A 196 -4.09 -1.58 27.63
N ARG A 197 -3.72 -1.83 28.89
CA ARG A 197 -3.72 -3.19 29.43
C ARG A 197 -5.16 -3.65 29.64
N GLN A 198 -5.36 -4.96 29.73
CA GLN A 198 -6.68 -5.51 29.97
C GLN A 198 -7.28 -4.96 31.28
N ASN A 199 -8.49 -4.40 31.20
CA ASN A 199 -9.23 -3.81 32.33
C ASN A 199 -8.53 -2.62 33.03
N GLN A 200 -7.58 -1.95 32.38
CA GLN A 200 -6.95 -0.74 32.90
C GLN A 200 -7.24 0.48 32.00
N PRO A 201 -7.16 1.71 32.53
CA PRO A 201 -7.23 2.92 31.72
C PRO A 201 -6.18 2.91 30.61
N ALA A 202 -6.49 3.59 29.49
CA ALA A 202 -5.53 3.76 28.42
C ALA A 202 -4.49 4.82 28.76
N GLU A 203 -3.27 4.59 28.29
CA GLU A 203 -2.17 5.55 28.31
C GLU A 203 -1.85 6.00 26.89
N THR A 204 -1.12 7.11 26.74
CA THR A 204 -0.82 7.67 25.41
C THR A 204 0.67 7.93 25.22
N SER A 205 1.18 7.69 24.02
CA SER A 205 2.53 8.10 23.65
C SER A 205 2.64 9.63 23.54
N VAL A 206 3.87 10.11 23.40
CA VAL A 206 4.12 11.45 22.88
C VAL A 206 3.54 11.61 21.47
N THR A 207 3.18 12.84 21.10
CA THR A 207 2.73 13.17 19.74
C THR A 207 3.90 13.08 18.75
N LYS A 208 3.66 12.44 17.62
CA LYS A 208 4.57 12.35 16.47
C LYS A 208 3.91 12.89 15.20
N THR A 209 4.69 13.03 14.14
CA THR A 209 4.20 13.51 12.84
C THR A 209 4.70 12.66 11.68
N PHE A 210 3.97 12.73 10.57
CA PHE A 210 4.38 12.24 9.25
C PHE A 210 3.72 13.07 8.16
N SER A 211 4.26 13.05 6.94
CA SER A 211 3.66 13.72 5.78
C SER A 211 3.26 12.70 4.74
N THR A 212 2.01 12.74 4.28
CA THR A 212 1.54 11.95 3.13
C THR A 212 2.27 12.34 1.86
N ILE A 213 2.50 11.37 0.98
CA ILE A 213 3.16 11.62 -0.31
C ILE A 213 2.18 12.21 -1.34
N SER A 214 2.70 12.58 -2.51
CA SER A 214 1.92 13.14 -3.62
C SER A 214 1.06 12.08 -4.32
N VAL A 215 0.07 12.54 -5.10
CA VAL A 215 -0.97 11.76 -5.80
C VAL A 215 -0.43 10.90 -6.96
N LEU A 216 0.88 10.72 -7.09
CA LEU A 216 1.49 9.88 -8.14
C LEU A 216 1.25 8.36 -7.97
N GLU A 217 0.28 7.97 -7.12
CA GLU A 217 -0.33 6.64 -6.96
C GLU A 217 -1.83 6.63 -7.40
N ASP A 218 -2.27 7.65 -8.14
CA ASP A 218 -3.56 7.74 -8.82
C ASP A 218 -3.69 6.64 -9.88
N ASN A 219 -4.90 6.06 -10.01
CA ASN A 219 -5.25 4.99 -10.96
C ASN A 219 -6.39 5.37 -11.93
N SER A 220 -6.88 6.61 -11.87
CA SER A 220 -7.97 7.09 -12.72
C SER A 220 -7.38 7.78 -13.95
N PRO A 221 -7.72 7.32 -15.17
CA PRO A 221 -7.19 7.96 -16.36
C PRO A 221 -7.85 9.32 -16.61
N PRO A 222 -7.12 10.26 -17.23
CA PRO A 222 -7.70 11.52 -17.66
C PRO A 222 -8.73 11.34 -18.78
N THR A 223 -9.45 12.42 -19.07
CA THR A 223 -10.47 12.52 -20.11
C THR A 223 -9.91 12.05 -21.46
N THR A 224 -10.68 11.28 -22.22
CA THR A 224 -10.25 10.84 -23.56
C THR A 224 -10.25 12.01 -24.55
N PRO A 225 -9.17 12.23 -25.33
CA PRO A 225 -9.12 13.28 -26.35
C PRO A 225 -10.28 13.23 -27.34
N ASN A 226 -10.81 14.40 -27.71
CA ASN A 226 -11.83 14.56 -28.73
C ASN A 226 -11.32 15.45 -29.87
N GLY A 227 -12.08 15.51 -30.98
CA GLY A 227 -11.71 16.33 -32.14
C GLY A 227 -10.40 15.92 -32.80
N VAL A 228 -10.00 14.63 -32.67
CA VAL A 228 -8.79 14.11 -33.29
C VAL A 228 -8.96 14.09 -34.80
N ASP A 229 -8.11 14.82 -35.51
CA ASP A 229 -8.12 14.89 -36.95
C ASP A 229 -6.69 15.02 -37.51
N THR A 230 -6.56 14.93 -38.83
CA THR A 230 -5.29 14.92 -39.54
C THR A 230 -5.26 15.93 -40.68
N ALA A 231 -4.08 16.49 -40.90
CA ALA A 231 -3.81 17.42 -42.00
C ALA A 231 -2.44 17.16 -42.62
N LEU A 232 -2.24 17.71 -43.82
CA LEU A 232 -0.93 17.84 -44.44
C LEU A 232 -0.33 19.19 -44.06
N ASN A 233 0.98 19.27 -43.83
CA ASN A 233 1.67 20.52 -43.46
C ASN A 233 2.28 21.26 -44.65
N GLY A 234 1.85 20.96 -45.89
CA GLY A 234 2.47 21.52 -47.10
C GLY A 234 3.82 20.91 -47.45
N GLU A 235 4.29 19.90 -46.71
CA GLU A 235 5.52 19.16 -47.03
C GLU A 235 5.18 17.69 -47.34
N PRO A 236 5.74 17.10 -48.40
CA PRO A 236 5.50 15.71 -48.73
C PRO A 236 6.11 14.77 -47.68
N GLY A 237 5.51 13.59 -47.51
CA GLY A 237 6.02 12.58 -46.56
C GLY A 237 5.84 12.94 -45.08
N LYS A 238 4.92 13.83 -44.74
CA LYS A 238 4.57 14.16 -43.36
C LYS A 238 3.06 14.14 -43.15
N ALA A 239 2.64 13.80 -41.93
CA ALA A 239 1.26 13.93 -41.48
C ALA A 239 1.21 14.73 -40.18
N VAL A 240 0.27 15.65 -40.07
CA VAL A 240 -0.02 16.38 -38.83
C VAL A 240 -1.27 15.79 -38.21
N VAL A 241 -1.19 15.46 -36.92
CA VAL A 241 -2.32 15.04 -36.09
C VAL A 241 -2.59 16.15 -35.09
N PHE A 242 -3.84 16.54 -34.91
CA PHE A 242 -4.23 17.56 -33.94
C PHE A 242 -5.54 17.17 -33.26
N TRP A 243 -5.78 17.72 -32.07
CA TRP A 243 -6.93 17.39 -31.23
C TRP A 243 -7.36 18.59 -30.38
N SER A 244 -8.51 18.50 -29.72
CA SER A 244 -8.95 19.56 -28.80
C SER A 244 -8.19 19.49 -27.47
N PRO A 245 -7.90 20.62 -26.82
CA PRO A 245 -7.23 20.63 -25.52
C PRO A 245 -8.09 20.01 -24.41
N ILE A 246 -7.40 19.33 -23.48
CA ILE A 246 -7.97 18.77 -22.25
C ILE A 246 -7.54 19.63 -21.05
N PHE A 247 -8.48 19.85 -20.13
CA PHE A 247 -8.30 20.78 -19.00
C PHE A 247 -8.17 20.10 -17.63
N ASP A 248 -8.13 18.76 -17.60
CA ASP A 248 -7.89 17.99 -16.37
C ASP A 248 -6.63 18.51 -15.65
N SER A 249 -6.73 18.64 -14.33
CA SER A 249 -5.74 19.32 -13.50
C SER A 249 -4.41 18.56 -13.42
N ASP A 250 -4.48 17.24 -13.51
CA ASP A 250 -3.39 16.26 -13.44
C ASP A 250 -2.86 15.84 -14.82
N LEU A 251 -3.39 16.39 -15.91
CA LEU A 251 -2.96 16.05 -17.27
C LEU A 251 -1.47 16.34 -17.48
N LYS A 252 -0.70 15.29 -17.78
CA LYS A 252 0.73 15.38 -18.14
C LYS A 252 0.92 15.62 -19.63
N GLY A 253 0.13 14.98 -20.47
CA GLY A 253 0.22 15.13 -21.91
C GLY A 253 -0.55 14.07 -22.69
N TYR A 254 -0.09 13.76 -23.90
CA TYR A 254 -0.77 12.89 -24.85
C TYR A 254 0.19 11.88 -25.48
N LYS A 255 -0.33 10.71 -25.85
CA LYS A 255 0.39 9.74 -26.70
C LYS A 255 -0.31 9.57 -28.03
N ILE A 256 0.48 9.42 -29.09
CA ILE A 256 -0.02 9.26 -30.46
C ILE A 256 0.16 7.81 -30.89
N TYR A 257 -0.86 7.28 -31.52
CA TYR A 257 -0.88 5.93 -32.05
C TYR A 257 -1.23 5.94 -33.53
N ARG A 258 -0.63 5.02 -34.28
CA ARG A 258 -0.79 4.88 -35.73
C ARG A 258 -1.12 3.45 -36.14
N SER A 259 -1.95 3.31 -37.16
CA SER A 259 -2.26 2.03 -37.83
C SER A 259 -2.41 2.25 -39.34
N GLU A 260 -2.11 1.23 -40.15
CA GLU A 260 -2.43 1.21 -41.58
C GLU A 260 -3.88 0.75 -41.86
N TYR A 261 -4.62 0.37 -40.82
CA TYR A 261 -5.99 -0.14 -40.92
C TYR A 261 -6.91 0.53 -39.91
N LYS A 262 -8.10 0.96 -40.36
CA LYS A 262 -9.11 1.67 -39.55
C LYS A 262 -9.50 0.96 -38.25
N ASN A 263 -9.61 -0.37 -38.32
CA ASN A 263 -9.99 -1.22 -37.19
C ASN A 263 -8.86 -2.20 -36.81
N GLY A 264 -7.62 -1.90 -37.20
CA GLY A 264 -6.45 -2.74 -36.89
C GLY A 264 -5.85 -2.44 -35.52
N SER A 265 -4.73 -3.09 -35.23
CA SER A 265 -3.91 -2.80 -34.05
C SER A 265 -3.13 -1.50 -34.25
N TYR A 266 -3.28 -0.59 -33.30
CA TYR A 266 -2.60 0.71 -33.29
C TYR A 266 -1.30 0.62 -32.50
N GLN A 267 -0.20 1.11 -33.08
CA GLN A 267 1.12 1.15 -32.43
C GLN A 267 1.43 2.56 -31.95
N SER A 268 2.00 2.69 -30.76
CA SER A 268 2.45 3.99 -30.23
C SER A 268 3.64 4.50 -31.03
N LEU A 269 3.62 5.79 -31.39
CA LEU A 269 4.75 6.46 -32.02
C LEU A 269 5.76 6.87 -30.93
N GLU A 270 6.85 6.10 -30.85
CA GLU A 270 8.07 6.37 -30.05
C GLU A 270 7.93 6.50 -28.52
N ASN A 271 6.81 6.08 -27.92
CA ASN A 271 6.54 6.25 -26.48
C ASN A 271 6.74 7.71 -25.99
N ARG A 272 6.66 8.66 -26.93
CA ARG A 272 6.89 10.09 -26.71
C ARG A 272 5.60 10.71 -26.18
N ILE A 273 5.70 11.39 -25.04
CA ILE A 273 4.60 12.18 -24.49
C ILE A 273 4.65 13.58 -25.13
N ILE A 274 3.54 13.97 -25.75
CA ILE A 274 3.34 15.34 -26.23
C ILE A 274 2.80 16.16 -25.06
N PRO A 275 3.48 17.24 -24.63
CA PRO A 275 3.09 17.97 -23.42
C PRO A 275 1.75 18.69 -23.58
N LYS A 276 1.07 18.92 -22.45
CA LYS A 276 -0.10 19.81 -22.38
C LYS A 276 0.25 21.21 -22.94
N GLY A 277 -0.64 21.78 -23.75
CA GLY A 277 -0.41 23.03 -24.48
C GLY A 277 0.22 22.84 -25.86
N GLN A 278 0.50 21.59 -26.25
CA GLN A 278 0.90 21.22 -27.60
C GLN A 278 -0.08 20.18 -28.17
N GLU A 279 -1.29 20.61 -28.51
CA GLU A 279 -2.37 19.76 -29.04
C GLU A 279 -2.19 19.40 -30.54
N ARG A 280 -0.93 19.20 -30.94
CA ARG A 280 -0.53 18.84 -32.31
C ARG A 280 0.78 18.05 -32.33
N TYR A 281 0.85 17.12 -33.28
CA TYR A 281 2.03 16.29 -33.54
C TYR A 281 2.27 16.13 -35.04
N THR A 282 3.53 16.15 -35.47
CA THR A 282 3.92 15.88 -36.86
C THR A 282 4.64 14.55 -36.95
N ASP A 283 4.03 13.58 -37.62
CA ASP A 283 4.63 12.29 -37.95
C ASP A 283 5.42 12.41 -39.26
N SER A 284 6.75 12.39 -39.15
CA SER A 284 7.69 12.41 -40.28
C SER A 284 8.22 11.02 -40.65
N THR A 285 7.68 9.95 -40.05
CA THR A 285 8.08 8.56 -40.30
C THR A 285 7.13 7.85 -41.26
N VAL A 286 6.12 8.56 -41.75
CA VAL A 286 5.16 8.04 -42.71
C VAL A 286 5.82 7.78 -44.06
N ILE A 287 5.27 6.82 -44.78
CA ILE A 287 5.75 6.43 -46.11
C ILE A 287 4.76 6.97 -47.15
N PRO A 288 5.21 7.76 -48.15
CA PRO A 288 4.36 8.22 -49.23
C PRO A 288 3.64 7.07 -49.96
N GLY A 289 2.40 7.31 -50.36
CA GLY A 289 1.50 6.33 -50.97
C GLY A 289 0.77 5.43 -49.98
N LYS A 290 1.17 5.37 -48.70
CA LYS A 290 0.40 4.65 -47.69
C LYS A 290 -0.74 5.50 -47.13
N LYS A 291 -1.75 4.82 -46.57
CA LYS A 291 -2.85 5.41 -45.82
C LYS A 291 -2.70 5.05 -44.34
N TYR A 292 -2.77 6.06 -43.48
CA TYR A 292 -2.65 5.88 -42.03
C TYR A 292 -3.88 6.39 -41.30
N TYR A 293 -4.13 5.79 -40.14
CA TYR A 293 -5.14 6.19 -39.18
C TYR A 293 -4.46 6.49 -37.87
N TYR A 294 -4.93 7.54 -37.18
CA TYR A 294 -4.34 7.98 -35.93
C TYR A 294 -5.34 7.94 -34.77
N ARG A 295 -4.80 7.70 -33.58
CA ARG A 295 -5.51 7.79 -32.31
C ARG A 295 -4.64 8.53 -31.31
N VAL A 296 -5.28 9.21 -30.38
CA VAL A 296 -4.64 9.99 -29.33
C VAL A 296 -5.26 9.57 -28.00
N THR A 297 -4.40 9.30 -27.03
CA THR A 297 -4.78 9.12 -25.63
C THR A 297 -4.20 10.25 -24.81
N SER A 298 -4.79 10.54 -23.66
CA SER A 298 -4.22 11.42 -22.64
C SER A 298 -3.55 10.58 -21.56
N ILE A 299 -2.52 11.14 -20.94
CA ILE A 299 -1.81 10.55 -19.80
C ILE A 299 -1.67 11.58 -18.70
N ASP A 300 -1.92 11.18 -17.46
CA ASP A 300 -1.79 12.05 -16.28
C ASP A 300 -0.37 12.02 -15.70
N GLN A 301 -0.17 12.77 -14.61
CA GLN A 301 1.09 12.83 -13.88
C GLN A 301 1.45 11.51 -13.19
N ALA A 302 0.45 10.73 -12.76
CA ALA A 302 0.63 9.43 -12.10
C ALA A 302 0.93 8.27 -13.08
N GLY A 303 0.69 8.47 -14.37
CA GLY A 303 0.95 7.51 -15.44
C GLY A 303 -0.29 6.77 -15.95
N ASN A 304 -1.51 7.14 -15.53
CA ASN A 304 -2.71 6.51 -16.09
C ASN A 304 -3.02 7.06 -17.46
N GLU A 305 -3.42 6.16 -18.35
CA GLU A 305 -3.68 6.48 -19.74
C GLU A 305 -5.14 6.27 -20.08
N SER A 306 -5.75 7.24 -20.77
CA SER A 306 -7.13 7.14 -21.22
C SER A 306 -7.34 6.02 -22.23
N GLY A 307 -8.61 5.68 -22.45
CA GLY A 307 -9.00 4.91 -23.63
C GLY A 307 -8.71 5.67 -24.93
N PHE A 308 -8.86 4.97 -26.05
CA PHE A 308 -8.77 5.56 -27.37
C PHE A 308 -9.99 6.44 -27.69
N ASN A 309 -9.73 7.55 -28.37
CA ASN A 309 -10.77 8.36 -29.01
C ASN A 309 -11.51 7.60 -30.12
N SER A 310 -12.66 8.14 -30.55
CA SER A 310 -13.32 7.70 -31.79
C SER A 310 -12.44 7.96 -33.01
N ASN A 311 -12.45 7.06 -33.99
CA ASN A 311 -11.51 7.05 -35.12
C ASN A 311 -11.42 8.41 -35.85
N SER A 312 -10.20 8.87 -36.13
CA SER A 312 -9.94 9.91 -37.14
C SER A 312 -10.28 9.38 -38.53
N GLU A 313 -10.49 10.29 -39.49
CA GLU A 313 -10.42 9.91 -40.89
C GLU A 313 -8.99 9.44 -41.25
N GLY A 314 -8.90 8.55 -42.24
CA GLY A 314 -7.60 8.03 -42.67
C GLY A 314 -6.97 8.95 -43.71
N ILE A 315 -5.69 9.26 -43.54
CA ILE A 315 -4.93 10.17 -44.40
C ILE A 315 -4.03 9.39 -45.36
N VAL A 316 -4.13 9.68 -46.66
CA VAL A 316 -3.17 9.17 -47.66
C VAL A 316 -2.01 10.16 -47.75
N ILE A 317 -0.78 9.64 -47.71
CA ILE A 317 0.43 10.46 -47.65
C ILE A 317 0.92 10.77 -49.07
N PRO A 318 0.91 12.04 -49.51
CA PRO A 318 1.46 12.43 -50.80
C PRO A 318 2.98 12.28 -50.87
N GLY A 319 3.49 12.17 -52.09
CA GLY A 319 4.91 12.19 -52.40
C GLY A 319 5.38 11.00 -53.24
N ARG A 320 6.67 10.69 -53.12
CA ARG A 320 7.36 9.71 -53.96
C ARG A 320 7.21 8.30 -53.42
N VAL A 321 6.52 7.45 -54.17
CA VAL A 321 6.45 6.00 -53.93
C VAL A 321 7.69 5.35 -54.54
N ILE A 322 8.53 4.78 -53.68
CA ILE A 322 9.84 4.18 -54.02
C ILE A 322 9.92 2.69 -53.66
N SER A 323 8.81 2.08 -53.24
CA SER A 323 8.71 0.68 -52.83
C SER A 323 7.39 0.06 -53.30
N ASP A 324 7.18 -1.23 -53.04
CA ASP A 324 5.92 -1.93 -53.34
C ASP A 324 4.86 -1.57 -52.28
N ILE A 325 3.86 -0.79 -52.69
CA ILE A 325 2.72 -0.35 -51.88
C ILE A 325 1.44 -0.94 -52.46
N ARG A 326 0.53 -1.40 -51.59
CA ARG A 326 -0.75 -1.96 -51.99
C ARG A 326 -1.93 -1.19 -51.43
N TRP A 327 -2.82 -0.75 -52.32
CA TRP A 327 -4.13 -0.22 -51.98
C TRP A 327 -5.17 -1.32 -52.02
N THR A 328 -5.91 -1.46 -50.91
CA THR A 328 -6.86 -2.57 -50.71
C THR A 328 -8.29 -2.06 -50.60
N VAL A 329 -9.26 -2.90 -50.94
CA VAL A 329 -10.69 -2.57 -50.82
C VAL A 329 -11.07 -2.25 -49.38
N ALA A 330 -10.44 -2.90 -48.39
CA ALA A 330 -10.71 -2.67 -46.97
C ALA A 330 -10.39 -1.23 -46.49
N ASN A 331 -9.47 -0.55 -47.17
CA ASN A 331 -9.07 0.83 -46.87
C ASN A 331 -9.65 1.86 -47.84
N SER A 332 -10.44 1.41 -48.82
CA SER A 332 -11.18 2.25 -49.77
C SER A 332 -12.27 3.09 -49.06
N PRO A 333 -12.50 4.35 -49.44
CA PRO A 333 -11.81 5.07 -50.51
C PRO A 333 -10.44 5.62 -50.08
N TYR A 334 -9.51 5.74 -51.02
CA TYR A 334 -8.27 6.49 -50.87
C TYR A 334 -8.52 7.92 -51.32
N ILE A 335 -8.44 8.89 -50.41
CA ILE A 335 -8.65 10.30 -50.73
C ILE A 335 -7.27 10.95 -50.90
N LEU A 336 -6.94 11.37 -52.11
CA LEU A 336 -5.71 12.06 -52.43
C LEU A 336 -5.92 13.56 -52.23
N LYS A 337 -5.08 14.15 -51.38
CA LYS A 337 -5.01 15.59 -51.12
C LYS A 337 -3.73 16.25 -51.63
N GLY A 338 -2.88 15.47 -52.31
CA GLY A 338 -1.67 15.93 -52.97
C GLY A 338 -1.11 14.84 -53.87
N ASP A 339 0.01 15.15 -54.53
CA ASP A 339 0.54 14.32 -55.60
C ASP A 339 1.03 12.94 -55.15
N ILE A 340 0.92 11.98 -56.07
CA ILE A 340 1.56 10.67 -55.95
C ILE A 340 2.52 10.50 -57.12
N THR A 341 3.81 10.32 -56.83
CA THR A 341 4.82 10.01 -57.84
C THR A 341 5.29 8.58 -57.66
N VAL A 342 4.81 7.66 -58.49
CA VAL A 342 5.34 6.29 -58.57
C VAL A 342 6.65 6.33 -59.35
N THR A 343 7.76 6.36 -58.63
CA THR A 343 9.11 6.43 -59.23
C THR A 343 9.48 5.13 -59.94
N GLU A 344 10.58 5.14 -60.71
CA GLU A 344 11.13 3.95 -61.38
C GLU A 344 11.40 2.75 -60.45
N PHE A 345 11.55 2.99 -59.14
CA PHE A 345 11.73 1.95 -58.11
C PHE A 345 10.43 1.54 -57.41
N GLY A 346 9.33 2.28 -57.63
CA GLY A 346 8.06 2.09 -56.95
C GLY A 346 7.09 1.20 -57.73
N ILE A 347 6.30 0.43 -56.98
CA ILE A 347 5.15 -0.31 -57.51
C ILE A 347 3.93 0.07 -56.68
N LEU A 348 2.89 0.61 -57.32
CA LEU A 348 1.60 0.84 -56.68
C LEU A 348 0.60 -0.22 -57.16
N ARG A 349 0.32 -1.19 -56.30
CA ARG A 349 -0.69 -2.22 -56.53
C ARG A 349 -2.05 -1.71 -56.08
N ILE A 350 -3.07 -1.84 -56.91
CA ILE A 350 -4.43 -1.42 -56.58
C ILE A 350 -5.36 -2.61 -56.75
N ASP A 351 -5.93 -3.06 -55.63
CA ASP A 351 -6.90 -4.13 -55.63
C ASP A 351 -8.16 -3.71 -56.40
N ASP A 352 -8.78 -4.71 -57.01
CA ASP A 352 -9.99 -4.53 -57.78
C ASP A 352 -11.13 -4.01 -56.89
N GLY A 353 -11.91 -3.05 -57.38
CA GLY A 353 -12.97 -2.37 -56.62
C GLY A 353 -12.51 -1.23 -55.71
N VAL A 354 -11.21 -0.91 -55.64
CA VAL A 354 -10.72 0.28 -54.93
C VAL A 354 -11.22 1.56 -55.60
N LYS A 355 -11.66 2.51 -54.77
CA LYS A 355 -12.00 3.88 -55.19
C LYS A 355 -10.90 4.83 -54.73
N VAL A 356 -10.39 5.61 -55.67
CA VAL A 356 -9.43 6.70 -55.46
C VAL A 356 -10.17 8.00 -55.76
N LEU A 357 -10.33 8.83 -54.75
CA LEU A 357 -11.00 10.13 -54.83
C LEU A 357 -9.93 11.22 -54.77
N ILE A 358 -9.91 12.11 -55.75
CA ILE A 358 -8.87 13.12 -55.91
C ILE A 358 -9.46 14.51 -55.63
N ASP A 359 -8.95 15.19 -54.61
CA ASP A 359 -9.33 16.56 -54.28
C ASP A 359 -8.95 17.54 -55.40
N THR A 360 -9.62 18.69 -55.44
CA THR A 360 -9.48 19.65 -56.54
C THR A 360 -8.30 20.60 -56.44
N THR A 361 -7.61 20.57 -55.30
CA THR A 361 -6.49 21.43 -54.91
C THR A 361 -5.40 20.57 -54.32
N ASP A 362 -4.15 20.80 -54.73
CA ASP A 362 -3.00 20.16 -54.10
C ASP A 362 -2.64 20.87 -52.78
N ALA A 363 -2.69 20.13 -51.68
CA ALA A 363 -2.36 20.64 -50.36
C ALA A 363 -0.85 20.78 -50.11
N VAL A 364 -0.01 20.21 -50.98
CA VAL A 364 1.46 20.21 -50.87
C VAL A 364 2.10 21.18 -51.89
N ASN A 365 1.35 21.61 -52.90
CA ASN A 365 1.79 22.50 -53.98
C ASN A 365 3.08 22.03 -54.67
N THR A 366 3.11 20.75 -55.05
CA THR A 366 4.25 20.11 -55.70
C THR A 366 3.91 19.72 -57.14
N GLY A 367 4.76 18.90 -57.77
CA GLY A 367 4.43 18.32 -59.08
C GLY A 367 4.61 19.28 -60.24
N ILE A 368 3.94 18.95 -61.34
CA ILE A 368 4.01 19.66 -62.63
C ILE A 368 3.10 20.88 -62.58
N ASN A 369 1.90 20.74 -62.00
CA ASN A 369 0.96 21.81 -61.75
C ASN A 369 0.72 21.93 -60.24
N PRO A 370 1.32 22.93 -59.57
CA PRO A 370 1.26 23.06 -58.12
C PRO A 370 -0.15 23.31 -57.58
N ASP A 371 -1.12 23.66 -58.42
CA ASP A 371 -2.51 23.86 -57.99
C ASP A 371 -3.37 22.59 -58.11
N LYS A 372 -2.85 21.52 -58.74
CA LYS A 372 -3.63 20.35 -59.15
C LYS A 372 -2.95 19.06 -58.77
N ILE A 373 -3.73 18.16 -58.19
CA ILE A 373 -3.24 16.84 -57.84
C ILE A 373 -2.96 16.00 -59.09
N GLU A 374 -1.81 15.36 -59.06
CA GLU A 374 -1.27 14.53 -60.14
C GLU A 374 -0.86 13.15 -59.65
N ILE A 375 -1.02 12.17 -60.52
CA ILE A 375 -0.42 10.85 -60.35
C ILE A 375 0.61 10.67 -61.45
N THR A 376 1.90 10.80 -61.12
CA THR A 376 3.00 10.62 -62.07
C THR A 376 3.57 9.21 -61.95
N VAL A 377 3.81 8.54 -63.09
CA VAL A 377 4.20 7.12 -63.13
C VAL A 377 5.44 6.93 -63.99
N SER A 378 6.60 6.81 -63.35
CA SER A 378 7.85 6.33 -63.98
C SER A 378 8.14 4.85 -63.68
N GLY A 379 7.47 4.29 -62.67
CA GLY A 379 7.52 2.87 -62.31
C GLY A 379 6.32 2.09 -62.81
N SER A 380 5.62 1.40 -61.91
CA SER A 380 4.46 0.57 -62.28
C SER A 380 3.23 0.82 -61.39
N ILE A 381 2.08 1.04 -62.01
CA ILE A 381 0.77 0.86 -61.37
C ILE A 381 0.20 -0.46 -61.87
N ILE A 382 -0.14 -1.36 -60.94
CA ILE A 382 -0.65 -2.70 -61.26
C ILE A 382 -2.02 -2.86 -60.63
N THR A 383 -3.04 -3.16 -61.44
CA THR A 383 -4.37 -3.52 -60.95
C THR A 383 -4.56 -5.03 -60.93
N SER A 384 -5.30 -5.56 -59.96
CA SER A 384 -5.66 -6.98 -59.97
C SER A 384 -6.78 -7.26 -60.99
N SER A 385 -6.78 -8.45 -61.61
CA SER A 385 -7.69 -8.84 -62.71
C SER A 385 -9.09 -9.30 -62.27
N GLY A 386 -9.66 -8.66 -61.25
CA GLY A 386 -11.01 -8.99 -60.75
C GLY A 386 -12.14 -8.40 -61.62
N PRO A 387 -13.41 -8.75 -61.33
CA PRO A 387 -14.57 -8.30 -62.10
C PRO A 387 -15.09 -6.89 -61.76
N ALA A 388 -14.72 -6.33 -60.61
CA ALA A 388 -15.00 -4.93 -60.28
C ALA A 388 -14.08 -4.01 -61.08
N LYS A 389 -14.13 -2.70 -60.82
CA LYS A 389 -13.22 -1.74 -61.45
C LYS A 389 -12.53 -0.91 -60.39
N VAL A 390 -11.25 -0.64 -60.60
CA VAL A 390 -10.58 0.48 -59.93
C VAL A 390 -11.16 1.78 -60.49
N ILE A 391 -11.59 2.67 -59.60
CA ILE A 391 -12.21 3.94 -59.98
C ILE A 391 -11.32 5.08 -59.51
N PHE A 392 -10.87 5.91 -60.45
CA PHE A 392 -10.31 7.23 -60.17
C PHE A 392 -11.39 8.28 -60.47
N ALA A 393 -11.74 9.10 -59.48
CA ALA A 393 -12.77 10.13 -59.62
C ALA A 393 -12.38 11.37 -58.82
N SER A 394 -12.87 12.54 -59.23
CA SER A 394 -12.70 13.73 -58.39
C SER A 394 -13.58 13.64 -57.14
N ASN A 395 -13.09 14.14 -56.01
CA ASN A 395 -13.78 14.21 -54.73
C ASN A 395 -14.74 15.42 -54.61
N THR A 396 -15.15 16.01 -55.74
CA THR A 396 -16.14 17.10 -55.76
C THR A 396 -17.50 16.61 -56.25
N PRO A 397 -18.63 17.15 -55.73
CA PRO A 397 -19.97 16.81 -56.21
C PRO A 397 -20.20 17.10 -57.71
N ASN A 398 -19.48 18.07 -58.28
CA ASN A 398 -19.64 18.50 -59.68
C ASN A 398 -18.28 18.43 -60.42
N PRO A 399 -17.81 17.22 -60.77
CA PRO A 399 -16.50 17.04 -61.39
C PRO A 399 -16.46 17.60 -62.81
N ASN A 400 -15.31 18.15 -63.21
CA ASN A 400 -15.04 18.59 -64.57
C ASN A 400 -13.62 18.15 -65.00
N LYS A 401 -13.26 18.37 -66.27
CA LYS A 401 -11.97 17.90 -66.83
C LYS A 401 -10.74 18.51 -66.16
N SER A 402 -10.84 19.67 -65.51
CA SER A 402 -9.75 20.33 -64.79
C SER A 402 -9.85 20.17 -63.27
N SER A 403 -10.72 19.28 -62.78
CA SER A 403 -10.82 19.00 -61.34
C SER A 403 -9.49 18.53 -60.76
N TRP A 404 -8.73 17.73 -61.50
CA TRP A 404 -7.38 17.27 -61.18
C TRP A 404 -6.62 17.06 -62.50
N GLN A 405 -5.29 16.98 -62.47
CA GLN A 405 -4.49 17.01 -63.69
C GLN A 405 -4.57 15.70 -64.50
N GLY A 406 -4.71 14.57 -63.80
CA GLY A 406 -4.77 13.24 -64.41
C GLY A 406 -3.64 12.31 -63.96
N ILE A 407 -3.54 11.17 -64.64
CA ILE A 407 -2.44 10.23 -64.52
C ILE A 407 -1.47 10.52 -65.68
N ILE A 408 -0.21 10.78 -65.35
CA ILE A 408 0.85 11.13 -66.28
C ILE A 408 1.84 9.96 -66.29
N ILE A 409 2.11 9.40 -67.47
CA ILE A 409 2.99 8.24 -67.70
C ILE A 409 4.19 8.70 -68.51
#